data_AF-A0A924WBW2-F1
#
_entry.id   AF-A0A924WBW2-F1
#
_cell.length_a   1.000
_cell.length_b   1.000
_cell.length_c   1.000
_cell.angle_alpha   90.00
_cell.angle_beta   90.00
_cell.angle_gamma   90.00
#
_symmetry.space_group_name_H-M   'P 1'
#
loop_
_entity.id
_entity.type
_entity.pdbx_description
1 polymer ?
#
loop_
_entity_poly.entity_id
_entity_poly.type
_entity_poly.pdbx_seq_one_letter_code
_entity_poly.pdbx_strand_id
1 'polypeptide(L)' 'MLELVRSEWGIENGLHYRRDVTFHEDKTRMTCKAFARSMAIINNLIIALFSNQGFSNHAQARRFFDAKPSAALALVLRL' A
#
# COMPACT_ATOMS: atom_id res chain seq x y z
N MET A 1 25.46 -5.79 -11.32
CA MET A 1 25.49 -4.65 -10.37
C MET A 1 24.42 -3.60 -10.68
N LEU A 2 24.38 -3.03 -11.89
CA LEU A 2 23.37 -2.01 -12.26
C LEU A 2 21.92 -2.51 -12.27
N GLU A 3 21.65 -3.74 -12.72
CA GLU A 3 20.30 -4.31 -12.73
C GLU A 3 19.74 -4.54 -11.33
N LEU A 4 20.57 -5.03 -10.39
CA LEU A 4 20.17 -5.25 -9.01
C LEU A 4 19.76 -3.91 -8.36
N VAL A 5 20.59 -2.87 -8.50
CA VAL A 5 20.26 -1.53 -7.99
C VAL A 5 18.95 -1.02 -8.61
N ARG A 6 18.74 -1.14 -9.92
CA ARG A 6 17.50 -0.69 -10.57
C ARG A 6 16.26 -1.47 -10.12
N SER A 7 16.39 -2.77 -9.83
CA SER A 7 15.32 -3.60 -9.29
C SER A 7 14.92 -3.14 -7.88
N GLU A 8 15.91 -2.92 -7.01
CA GLU A 8 15.67 -2.40 -5.65
C GLU A 8 15.00 -1.02 -5.70
N TRP A 9 15.43 -0.13 -6.61
CA TRP A 9 14.79 1.17 -6.83
C TRP A 9 13.37 1.06 -7.40
N GLY A 10 13.04 0.01 -8.14
CA GLY A 10 11.69 -0.25 -8.60
C GLY A 10 10.74 -0.59 -7.45
N ILE A 11 11.25 -1.33 -6.45
CA ILE A 11 10.54 -1.64 -5.21
C ILE A 11 10.41 -0.36 -4.37
N GLU A 12 11.50 0.39 -4.19
CA GLU A 12 11.51 1.66 -3.45
C GLU A 12 10.51 2.66 -4.06
N ASN A 13 10.64 2.99 -5.36
CA ASN A 13 9.78 3.99 -6.00
C ASN A 13 8.31 3.54 -6.13
N GLY A 14 8.05 2.25 -6.30
CA GLY A 14 6.69 1.74 -6.49
C GLY A 14 5.94 1.54 -5.16
N LEU A 15 6.60 0.94 -4.18
CA LEU A 15 6.00 0.60 -2.89
C LEU A 15 6.12 1.75 -1.88
N HIS A 16 7.33 2.31 -1.67
CA HIS A 16 7.53 3.34 -0.65
C HIS A 16 6.74 4.60 -0.97
N TYR A 17 6.81 5.12 -2.21
CA TYR A 17 6.04 6.31 -2.59
C TYR A 17 4.54 6.15 -2.31
N ARG A 18 3.97 4.97 -2.60
CA ARG A 18 2.56 4.69 -2.31
C ARG A 18 2.32 4.70 -0.80
N ARG A 19 3.14 4.05 0.00
CA ARG A 19 2.99 4.08 1.47
C ARG A 19 3.08 5.50 2.04
N ASP A 20 4.13 6.21 1.68
CA ASP A 20 4.47 7.49 2.29
C ASP A 20 3.49 8.58 1.87
N VAL A 21 3.24 8.69 0.56
CA VAL A 21 2.45 9.79 -0.02
C VAL A 21 1.00 9.41 -0.18
N THR A 22 0.73 8.24 -0.77
CA THR A 22 -0.66 7.82 -0.98
C THR A 22 -1.26 7.50 0.38
N PHE A 23 -0.70 6.55 1.15
CA PHE A 23 -1.21 6.13 2.47
C PHE A 23 -0.87 7.06 3.63
N HIS A 24 -0.13 8.14 3.39
CA HIS A 24 0.21 9.14 4.40
C HIS A 24 0.93 8.52 5.62
N GLU A 25 1.66 7.42 5.41
CA GLU A 25 2.39 6.73 6.46
C GLU A 25 3.37 7.68 7.15
N ASP A 26 4.11 8.46 6.36
CA ASP A 26 5.14 9.40 6.82
C ASP A 26 4.55 10.62 7.56
N LYS A 27 3.31 11.00 7.22
CA LYS A 27 2.57 12.04 7.94
C LYS A 27 2.06 11.57 9.30
N THR A 28 2.05 10.26 9.53
CA THR A 28 1.60 9.66 10.79
C THR A 28 2.79 9.47 11.71
N ARG A 29 2.88 10.28 12.78
CA ARG A 29 3.99 10.14 13.74
C ARG A 29 3.81 8.89 14.58
N MET A 30 4.62 7.88 14.32
CA MET A 30 4.61 6.61 15.05
C MET A 30 5.77 6.56 16.04
N THR A 31 5.48 6.72 17.33
CA THR A 31 6.51 6.72 18.39
C THR A 31 6.91 5.32 18.86
N CYS A 32 6.06 4.31 18.60
CA CYS A 32 6.32 2.92 18.95
C CYS A 32 6.71 2.10 17.72
N LYS A 33 7.85 1.40 17.79
CA LYS A 33 8.37 0.55 16.70
C LYS A 33 7.40 -0.57 16.29
N ALA A 34 6.66 -1.13 17.24
CA ALA A 34 5.67 -2.18 16.95
C ALA A 34 4.49 -1.64 16.12
N PHE A 35 4.08 -0.40 16.39
CA PHE A 35 3.03 0.26 15.61
C PHE A 35 3.49 0.56 14.18
N ALA A 36 4.72 1.08 14.02
CA ALA A 36 5.32 1.31 12.71
C ALA A 36 5.38 0.04 11.85
N ARG A 37 5.83 -1.09 12.44
CA ARG A 37 5.83 -2.38 11.73
C ARG A 37 4.42 -2.84 11.36
N SER A 38 3.47 -2.72 12.28
CA SER A 38 2.10 -3.15 12.02
C SER A 38 1.47 -2.34 10.88
N MET A 39 1.67 -1.01 10.88
CA MET A 39 1.16 -0.15 9.81
C MET A 39 1.80 -0.46 8.46
N ALA A 40 3.12 -0.67 8.43
CA ALA A 40 3.82 -1.05 7.20
C ALA A 40 3.28 -2.38 6.63
N ILE A 41 3.02 -3.38 7.48
CA ILE A 41 2.43 -4.67 7.07
C ILE A 41 1.03 -4.46 6.49
N ILE A 42 0.17 -3.70 7.17
CA ILE A 42 -1.19 -3.42 6.71
C ILE A 42 -1.18 -2.67 5.37
N ASN A 43 -0.36 -1.63 5.24
CA ASN A 43 -0.24 -0.86 4.00
C ASN A 43 0.29 -1.72 2.85
N ASN A 44 1.28 -2.57 3.11
CA ASN A 44 1.81 -3.51 2.12
C ASN A 44 0.70 -4.48 1.63
N LEU A 45 -0.11 -5.02 2.55
CA LEU A 45 -1.22 -5.91 2.20
C LEU A 45 -2.25 -5.19 1.33
N ILE A 46 -2.66 -3.97 1.69
CA ILE A 46 -3.63 -3.20 0.90
C ILE A 46 -3.07 -2.87 -0.49
N ILE A 47 -1.79 -2.48 -0.58
CA ILE A 47 -1.14 -2.18 -1.87
C ILE A 47 -1.11 -3.44 -2.75
N ALA A 48 -0.81 -4.60 -2.18
CA ALA A 48 -0.83 -5.87 -2.90
C ALA A 48 -2.25 -6.21 -3.39
N LEU A 49 -3.27 -6.09 -2.54
CA LEU A 49 -4.67 -6.29 -2.90
C LEU A 49 -5.10 -5.41 -4.08
N PHE A 50 -4.78 -4.11 -4.03
CA PHE A 50 -5.13 -3.20 -5.13
C PHE A 50 -4.39 -3.54 -6.42
N SER A 51 -3.13 -3.96 -6.32
CA SER A 51 -2.35 -4.36 -7.49
C SER A 51 -2.90 -5.64 -8.12
N ASN A 52 -3.33 -6.61 -7.30
CA ASN A 52 -3.96 -7.85 -7.76
C ASN A 52 -5.32 -7.61 -8.44
N GLN A 53 -6.04 -6.57 -8.00
CA GLN A 53 -7.27 -6.11 -8.66
C GLN A 53 -7.01 -5.29 -9.94
N GLY A 54 -5.75 -5.09 -10.34
CA GLY A 54 -5.37 -4.38 -11.56
C GLY A 54 -5.36 -2.85 -11.44
N PHE A 55 -5.45 -2.28 -10.22
CA PHE A 55 -5.37 -0.84 -10.05
C PHE A 55 -3.93 -0.34 -10.23
N SER A 56 -3.70 0.49 -11.25
CA SER A 56 -2.46 1.23 -11.44
C SER A 56 -2.37 2.48 -10.56
N ASN A 57 -3.53 3.07 -10.20
CA ASN A 57 -3.66 4.23 -9.34
C ASN A 57 -4.31 3.87 -8.00
N HIS A 58 -3.49 3.71 -6.96
CA HIS A 58 -3.94 3.34 -5.62
C HIS A 58 -4.76 4.43 -4.92
N ALA A 59 -4.60 5.71 -5.28
CA ALA A 59 -5.47 6.77 -4.76
C ALA A 59 -6.89 6.63 -5.30
N GLN A 60 -7.05 6.25 -6.57
CA GLN A 60 -8.35 5.93 -7.16
C GLN A 60 -8.96 4.68 -6.52
N ALA A 61 -8.18 3.62 -6.34
CA ALA A 61 -8.64 2.38 -5.68
C ALA A 61 -9.22 2.67 -4.29
N ARG A 62 -8.54 3.50 -3.48
CA ARG A 62 -9.06 3.89 -2.17
C ARG A 62 -10.39 4.62 -2.25
N ARG A 63 -10.53 5.61 -3.13
CA ARG A 63 -11.80 6.32 -3.33
C ARG A 63 -12.91 5.37 -3.76
N PHE A 64 -12.61 4.39 -4.60
CA PHE A 64 -13.58 3.37 -5.03
C PHE A 64 -14.06 2.50 -3.86
N PHE A 65 -13.13 1.99 -3.04
CA PHE A 65 -13.47 1.11 -1.92
C PHE A 65 -14.06 1.87 -0.72
N ASP A 66 -13.66 3.13 -0.53
CA ASP A 66 -14.28 4.06 0.43
C ASP A 66 -15.76 4.32 0.07
N ALA A 67 -16.04 4.54 -1.22
CA ALA A 67 -17.41 4.68 -1.72
C ALA A 67 -18.21 3.36 -1.72
N LYS A 68 -17.54 2.20 -1.63
CA LYS A 68 -18.15 0.86 -1.72
C LYS A 68 -17.56 -0.10 -0.66
N PRO A 69 -17.89 0.12 0.63
CA PRO A 69 -17.32 -0.67 1.72
C PRO A 69 -17.69 -2.16 1.63
N SER A 70 -18.85 -2.51 1.05
CA SER A 70 -19.22 -3.91 0.78
C SER A 70 -18.27 -4.60 -0.20
N ALA A 71 -17.81 -3.90 -1.23
CA ALA A 71 -16.82 -4.41 -2.17
C ALA A 71 -15.44 -4.55 -1.50
N ALA A 72 -15.09 -3.65 -0.58
CA ALA A 72 -13.86 -3.73 0.19
C ALA A 72 -13.87 -4.95 1.12
N LEU A 73 -14.98 -5.17 1.83
CA LEU A 73 -15.16 -6.34 2.69
C LEU A 73 -15.10 -7.64 1.88
N ALA A 74 -15.80 -7.71 0.74
CA ALA A 74 -15.76 -8.86 -0.14
C ALA A 74 -14.35 -9.15 -0.66
N LEU A 75 -13.53 -8.12 -0.90
CA LEU A 75 -12.14 -8.28 -1.30
C LEU A 75 -11.30 -8.92 -0.18
N VAL A 76 -11.46 -8.44 1.05
CA VAL A 76 -10.70 -8.96 2.22
C VAL A 76 -11.13 -10.38 2.58
N LEU A 77 -12.43 -10.72 2.47
CA LEU A 77 -12.94 -12.06 2.78
C LEU A 77 -12.58 -13.13 1.73
N ARG A 78 -12.00 -12.73 0.60
CA ARG A 78 -11.56 -13.63 -0.48
C ARG A 78 -10.05 -13.91 -0.44
N LEU A 79 -9.33 -13.34 0.52
CA LEU A 79 -7.95 -13.72 0.85
C LEU A 79 -7.91 -15.14 1.41
#